data_AF-A0A9D4ESL7-F1
#
_entry.id   AF-A0A9D4ESL7-F1
#
_cell.length_a   1.000
_cell.length_b   1.000
_cell.length_c   1.000
_cell.angle_alpha   90.00
_cell.angle_beta   90.00
_cell.angle_gamma   90.00
#
_symmetry.space_group_name_H-M   'P 1'
#
loop_
_entity.id
_entity.type
_entity.pdbx_description
1 polymer ?
#
loop_
_entity_poly.entity_id
_entity_poly.type
_entity_poly.pdbx_seq_one_letter_code
_entity_poly.pdbx_strand_id
1 'polypeptide(L)' 'MSHTAIVRNGNNVARMYGHGNSGYFDQGSQMIVIRLNAGDEVAVQNIDIPDLTIVGGLYSSFSGFLLLPQ' A
#
# COMPACT_ATOMS: atom_id res chain seq x y z
N MET A 1 -15.31 -1.68 4.37
CA MET A 1 -13.94 -2.00 4.79
C MET A 1 -13.08 -2.12 3.56
N SER A 2 -11.99 -1.36 3.47
CA SER A 2 -11.03 -1.40 2.37
C SER A 2 -9.70 -1.98 2.85
N HIS A 3 -9.13 -2.88 2.07
CA HIS A 3 -7.87 -3.55 2.31
C HIS A 3 -6.89 -3.20 1.21
N THR A 4 -5.76 -2.60 1.61
CA THR A 4 -4.65 -2.31 0.71
C THR A 4 -3.39 -2.94 1.31
N ALA A 5 -2.48 -3.42 0.46
CA ALA A 5 -1.22 -3.99 0.91
C ALA A 5 -0.03 -3.36 0.20
N ILE A 6 1.09 -3.31 0.92
CA ILE A 6 2.41 -3.19 0.28
C ILE A 6 2.83 -4.60 -0.11
N VAL A 7 3.12 -4.81 -1.39
CA VAL A 7 3.48 -6.11 -1.96
C VAL A 7 4.92 -6.11 -2.46
N ARG A 8 5.62 -7.24 -2.31
CA ARG A 8 6.92 -7.53 -2.92
C ARG A 8 6.80 -8.75 -3.82
N ASN A 9 7.07 -8.60 -5.11
CA ASN A 9 6.94 -9.69 -6.10
C ASN A 9 5.60 -10.44 -5.97
N GLY A 10 4.49 -9.71 -5.79
CA GLY A 10 3.15 -10.26 -5.60
C GLY A 10 2.82 -10.80 -4.20
N ASN A 11 3.77 -10.83 -3.26
CA ASN A 11 3.53 -11.29 -1.89
C ASN A 11 3.22 -10.12 -0.95
N ASN A 12 2.19 -10.27 -0.11
CA ASN A 12 1.83 -9.27 0.90
C ASN A 12 2.92 -9.14 1.97
N VAL A 13 3.49 -7.94 2.12
CA VAL A 13 4.51 -7.62 3.12
C VAL A 13 3.88 -6.90 4.33
N ALA A 14 2.96 -5.98 4.06
CA ALA A 14 2.21 -5.25 5.09
C ALA A 14 0.81 -4.90 4.58
N ARG A 15 -0.15 -4.85 5.50
CA ARG A 15 -1.55 -4.49 5.19
C ARG A 15 -1.92 -3.15 5.83
N MET A 16 -2.84 -2.45 5.18
CA MET A 16 -3.52 -1.24 5.60
C MET A 16 -5.02 -1.49 5.52
N TYR A 17 -5.75 -1.00 6.52
CA TYR A 17 -7.18 -1.22 6.68
C TYR A 17 -7.89 0.12 6.81
N GLY A 18 -8.93 0.33 6.02
CA GLY A 18 -9.92 1.39 6.21
C GLY A 18 -11.26 0.78 6.57
N HIS A 19 -12.00 1.39 7.50
CA HIS A 19 -13.35 0.94 7.84
C HIS A 19 -14.35 1.30 6.72
N GLY A 20 -14.25 2.52 6.18
CA GLY A 20 -15.01 3.03 5.05
C GLY A 20 -16.48 3.26 5.39
N ASN A 21 -16.76 4.34 6.14
CA ASN A 21 -18.13 4.77 6.41
C ASN A 21 -18.69 5.62 5.24
N SER A 22 -19.96 5.41 4.89
CA SER A 22 -20.59 6.14 3.78
C SER A 22 -20.55 7.66 4.01
N GLY A 23 -20.09 8.41 2.99
CA GLY A 23 -19.96 9.87 3.06
C GLY A 23 -18.69 10.38 3.74
N TYR A 24 -17.81 9.50 4.21
CA TYR A 24 -16.52 9.86 4.83
C TYR A 24 -15.34 9.21 4.11
N PHE A 25 -14.18 9.87 4.20
CA PHE A 25 -12.90 9.28 3.77
C PHE A 25 -12.11 8.85 4.99
N ASP A 26 -11.58 7.63 4.94
CA ASP A 26 -10.61 7.16 5.91
C ASP A 26 -9.19 7.51 5.43
N GLN A 27 -8.29 7.72 6.40
CA GLN A 27 -6.87 7.93 6.16
C GLN A 27 -6.10 6.85 6.89
N GLY A 28 -5.11 6.26 6.21
CA GLY A 28 -4.22 5.26 6.77
C GLY A 28 -2.83 5.45 6.23
N SER A 29 -1.83 5.18 7.07
CA SER A 29 -0.42 5.20 6.67
C SER A 29 0.26 3.91 7.11
N GLN A 30 1.24 3.48 6.32
CA GLN A 30 2.08 2.34 6.65
C GLN A 30 3.48 2.59 6.12
N MET A 31 4.47 2.08 6.85
CA MET A 31 5.88 2.14 6.48
C MET A 31 6.51 0.77 6.71
N ILE A 32 7.37 0.35 5.78
CA ILE A 32 8.16 -0.86 5.89
C ILE A 32 9.63 -0.56 5.63
N VAL A 33 10.51 -1.33 6.25
CA VAL A 33 11.93 -1.39 5.93
C VAL A 33 12.25 -2.83 5.54
N ILE A 34 12.62 -3.05 4.28
CA ILE A 34 12.89 -4.39 3.74
C ILE A 34 14.20 -4.40 2.95
N ARG A 35 14.86 -5.56 2.93
CA ARG A 35 15.99 -5.80 2.03
C ARG A 35 15.45 -6.18 0.65
N LEU A 36 16.01 -5.54 -0.38
CA LEU A 36 15.68 -5.78 -1.78
C LEU A 36 16.90 -6.29 -2.52
N ASN A 37 16.67 -7.24 -3.42
CA ASN A 37 17.63 -7.67 -4.43
C ASN A 37 17.37 -6.93 -5.74
N ALA A 38 18.38 -6.85 -6.60
CA ALA A 38 18.19 -6.32 -7.95
C ALA A 38 17.08 -7.10 -8.68
N GLY A 39 16.08 -6.37 -9.20
CA GLY A 39 14.93 -6.94 -9.89
C GLY A 39 13.69 -7.19 -9.02
N ASP A 40 13.76 -6.98 -7.70
CA ASP A 40 12.54 -7.01 -6.87
C ASP A 40 11.61 -5.85 -7.19
N GLU A 41 10.31 -6.13 -7.30
CA GLU A 41 9.26 -5.13 -7.48
C GLU A 41 8.52 -4.90 -6.17
N VAL A 42 8.30 -3.63 -5.83
CA VAL A 42 7.49 -3.20 -4.69
C VAL A 42 6.36 -2.30 -5.17
N ALA A 43 5.14 -2.63 -4.77
CA ALA A 43 3.95 -1.87 -5.15
C ALA A 43 2.96 -1.72 -3.99
N VAL A 44 2.03 -0.78 -4.14
CA VAL A 44 0.82 -0.69 -3.34
C VAL A 44 -0.32 -1.28 -4.14
N GLN A 45 -1.00 -2.28 -3.58
CA GLN A 45 -2.05 -3.01 -4.26
C GLN A 45 -3.32 -3.00 -3.41
N ASN A 46 -4.45 -2.68 -4.05
CA ASN A 46 -5.75 -2.96 -3.49
C ASN A 46 -6.00 -4.48 -3.52
N ILE A 47 -6.27 -5.07 -2.36
CA ILE A 47 -6.44 -6.53 -2.20
C ILE A 47 -7.90 -6.93 -1.94
N ASP A 48 -8.83 -5.99 -2.06
CA ASP A 48 -10.28 -6.23 -1.99
C ASP A 48 -10.94 -6.48 -3.35
N ILE A 49 -12.22 -6.86 -3.29
CA ILE A 49 -13.17 -6.99 -4.42
C ILE A 49 -13.30 -5.63 -5.14
N PRO A 50 -13.44 -5.59 -6.48
CA PRO A 50 -13.30 -4.41 -7.36
C PRO A 50 -14.04 -3.11 -7.02
N ASP A 51 -15.00 -3.11 -6.09
CA ASP A 51 -15.88 -1.97 -5.83
C ASP A 51 -15.38 -1.03 -4.70
N LEU A 52 -14.34 -1.43 -3.97
CA LEU A 52 -13.71 -0.60 -2.94
C LEU A 52 -12.42 -0.06 -3.50
N THR A 53 -12.27 1.26 -3.65
CA THR A 53 -11.12 1.85 -4.34
C THR A 53 -10.25 2.68 -3.40
N ILE A 54 -8.94 2.69 -3.68
CA ILE A 54 -8.05 3.73 -3.18
C ILE A 54 -8.42 5.00 -3.93
N VAL A 55 -8.99 5.98 -3.21
CA VAL A 55 -9.50 7.20 -3.84
C VAL A 55 -8.32 8.08 -4.22
N GLY A 56 -7.86 7.94 -5.47
CA GLY A 56 -6.66 8.62 -5.99
C GLY A 56 -6.81 10.13 -6.20
N GLY A 57 -8.02 10.67 -6.02
CA GLY A 57 -8.36 12.04 -6.35
C GLY A 57 -7.84 13.15 -5.44
N LEU A 58 -6.77 12.94 -4.63
CA LEU A 58 -5.81 13.96 -4.11
C LEU A 58 -5.09 13.65 -2.76
N TYR A 59 -5.27 12.50 -2.10
CA TYR A 59 -4.68 12.28 -0.74
C TYR A 59 -3.82 11.02 -0.53
N SER A 60 -3.56 10.24 -1.58
CA SER A 60 -2.71 9.04 -1.45
C SER A 60 -1.28 9.35 -1.88
N SER A 61 -0.31 8.91 -1.08
CA SER A 61 1.12 9.03 -1.40
C SER A 61 1.82 7.69 -1.21
N PHE A 62 2.80 7.42 -2.07
CA PHE A 62 3.71 6.29 -1.95
C PHE A 62 5.12 6.77 -2.32
N SER A 63 6.07 6.52 -1.43
CA SER A 63 7.46 6.93 -1.60
C SER A 63 8.40 5.91 -0.97
N GLY A 64 9.65 5.92 -1.41
CA GLY A 64 10.69 5.04 -0.90
C GLY A 64 12.08 5.51 -1.30
N PHE A 65 13.09 5.08 -0.56
CA PHE A 65 14.49 5.39 -0.83
C PHE A 65 15.40 4.27 -0.33
N LEU A 66 16.60 4.19 -0.88
CA LEU A 66 17.62 3.23 -0.46
C LEU A 66 18.31 3.74 0.81
N LEU A 67 18.25 2.95 1.89
CA LEU A 67 18.94 3.26 3.15
C LEU A 67 20.43 2.97 3.06
N LEU A 68 20.80 1.77 2.63
CA LEU A 68 22.17 1.29 2.54
C LEU A 68 22.29 0.36 1.32
N PRO A 69 23.25 0.59 0.38
CA PRO A 69 23.56 -0.38 -0.67
C PRO A 69 24.19 -1.64 -0.07
N GLN A 70 24.08 -2.75 -0.78
CA GLN A 70 24.78 -4.00 -0.47
C GLN A 70 26.06 -4.14 -1.29
#